data_AF-A0A955EJN3-F1
#
_entry.id   AF-A0A955EJN3-F1
#
_cell.length_a   1.000
_cell.length_b   1.000
_cell.length_c   1.000
_cell.angle_alpha   90.00
_cell.angle_beta   90.00
_cell.angle_gamma   90.00
#
_symmetry.space_group_name_H-M   'P 1'
#
loop_
_entity.id
_entity.type
_entity.pdbx_description
1 polymer ?
#
loop_
_entity_poly.entity_id
_entity_poly.type
_entity_poly.pdbx_seq_one_letter_code
_entity_poly.pdbx_strand_id
1 'polypeptide(L)'
;MPSIIVRNGAQEGLYLPLGKGTKVIGRHEASSLQIDDEGVSRRHVQIRFEPKTLEFYATDMKSRNGTFVRGRRIDDEVRLSEGDEIIIGSTTLVFTEGTPTDKANALEVLKQVGERGRSTLDMR
;
A
#
# COMPACT_ATOMS: atom_id res chain seq x y z
N MET A 1 -0.34 -3.67 -13.81
CA MET A 1 1.00 -3.69 -13.17
C MET A 1 0.74 -3.26 -11.76
N PRO A 2 0.96 -4.15 -10.79
CA PRO A 2 0.60 -3.86 -9.41
C PRO A 2 1.27 -2.60 -8.87
N SER A 3 0.52 -1.86 -8.08
CA SER A 3 0.87 -0.53 -7.59
C SER A 3 0.42 -0.35 -6.15
N ILE A 4 1.11 0.54 -5.44
CA ILE A 4 0.66 1.08 -4.16
C ILE A 4 0.14 2.50 -4.41
N ILE A 5 -1.04 2.82 -3.91
CA ILE A 5 -1.64 4.16 -4.02
C ILE A 5 -1.86 4.75 -2.63
N VAL A 6 -1.49 6.01 -2.44
CA VAL A 6 -1.77 6.77 -1.22
C VAL A 6 -3.24 7.19 -1.23
N ARG A 7 -4.01 6.77 -0.22
CA ARG A 7 -5.46 6.99 -0.16
C ARG A 7 -5.85 8.24 0.63
N ASN A 8 -5.00 8.74 1.51
CA ASN A 8 -5.32 9.89 2.35
C ASN A 8 -4.09 10.76 2.63
N GLY A 9 -4.33 11.92 3.25
CA GLY A 9 -3.28 12.87 3.61
C GLY A 9 -2.83 13.74 2.44
N ALA A 10 -1.78 14.53 2.67
CA ALA A 10 -1.31 15.53 1.70
C ALA A 10 -0.84 14.92 0.37
N GLN A 11 -0.48 13.63 0.36
CA GLN A 11 0.02 12.92 -0.81
C GLN A 11 -1.04 12.02 -1.47
N GLU A 12 -2.33 12.19 -1.16
CA GLU A 12 -3.42 11.41 -1.76
C GLU A 12 -3.34 11.40 -3.29
N GLY A 13 -3.53 10.21 -3.86
CA GLY A 13 -3.44 9.92 -5.30
C GLY A 13 -2.02 9.76 -5.84
N LEU A 14 -0.97 9.98 -5.01
CA LEU A 14 0.38 9.55 -5.36
C LEU A 14 0.43 8.03 -5.41
N TYR A 15 1.18 7.48 -6.36
CA TYR A 15 1.28 6.03 -6.54
C TYR A 15 2.70 5.58 -6.86
N LEU A 16 2.97 4.31 -6.55
CA LEU A 16 4.23 3.63 -6.81
C LEU A 16 3.98 2.34 -7.59
N PRO A 17 4.38 2.26 -8.86
CA PRO A 17 4.41 1.00 -9.60
C PRO A 17 5.46 0.05 -9.00
N LEU A 18 5.05 -1.18 -8.70
CA LEU A 18 5.90 -2.13 -7.98
C LEU A 18 6.88 -2.87 -8.90
N GLY A 19 6.45 -3.23 -10.11
CA GLY A 19 7.23 -4.08 -11.02
C GLY A 19 7.56 -5.44 -10.37
N LYS A 20 8.73 -6.03 -10.71
CA LYS A 20 9.19 -7.32 -10.16
C LYS A 20 10.27 -7.18 -9.07
N GLY A 21 10.44 -5.98 -8.54
CA GLY A 21 11.50 -5.66 -7.59
C GLY A 21 11.00 -5.48 -6.16
N THR A 22 11.95 -5.30 -5.25
CA THR A 22 11.66 -4.89 -3.88
C THR A 22 11.54 -3.37 -3.82
N LYS A 23 10.48 -2.89 -3.17
CA LYS A 23 10.22 -1.47 -2.93
C LYS A 23 10.19 -1.20 -1.44
N VAL A 24 10.72 -0.04 -1.04
CA VAL A 24 10.68 0.40 0.36
C VAL A 24 9.89 1.69 0.43
N ILE A 25 8.94 1.74 1.35
CA ILE A 25 8.11 2.91 1.62
C ILE A 25 8.45 3.41 3.01
N GLY A 26 8.63 4.73 3.14
CA GLY A 26 9.03 5.34 4.39
C GLY A 26 9.23 6.84 4.24
N ARG A 27 9.60 7.52 5.33
CA ARG A 27 9.75 8.99 5.34
C ARG A 27 11.06 9.48 4.74
N HIS A 28 12.04 8.60 4.59
CA HIS A 28 13.33 8.98 4.02
C HIS A 28 13.21 9.24 2.51
N GLU A 29 13.86 10.28 2.01
CA GLU A 29 13.85 10.67 0.59
C GLU A 29 14.34 9.56 -0.36
N ALA A 30 15.29 8.75 0.11
CA ALA A 30 15.81 7.59 -0.63
C ALA A 30 14.83 6.39 -0.70
N SER A 31 13.62 6.49 -0.12
CA SER A 31 12.59 5.45 -0.23
C SER A 31 12.03 5.40 -1.65
N SER A 32 11.57 4.22 -2.09
CA SER A 32 10.90 4.08 -3.39
C SER A 32 9.63 4.94 -3.47
N LEU A 33 8.95 5.13 -2.32
CA LEU A 33 7.90 6.10 -2.13
C LEU A 33 8.15 6.80 -0.80
N GLN A 34 8.42 8.11 -0.86
CA GLN A 34 8.57 8.94 0.32
C GLN A 34 7.19 9.34 0.84
N ILE A 35 6.93 9.07 2.13
CA ILE A 35 5.71 9.50 2.82
C ILE A 35 6.08 10.56 3.86
N ASP A 36 5.56 11.77 3.68
CA ASP A 36 5.77 12.90 4.59
C ASP A 36 4.79 12.85 5.75
N ASP A 37 5.03 11.93 6.67
CA ASP A 37 4.22 11.69 7.86
C ASP A 37 5.15 11.42 9.06
N GLU A 38 5.03 12.23 10.12
CA GLU A 38 5.89 12.11 11.32
C GLU A 38 5.78 10.75 12.02
N GLY A 39 4.63 10.08 11.90
CA GLY A 39 4.38 8.72 12.37
C GLY A 39 5.08 7.66 11.53
N VAL A 40 5.58 8.01 10.35
CA VAL A 40 6.27 7.10 9.44
C VAL A 40 7.78 7.08 9.71
N SER A 41 8.30 5.87 9.92
CA SER A 41 9.73 5.61 10.04
C SER A 41 10.47 5.80 8.72
N ARG A 42 11.77 6.11 8.79
CA ARG A 42 12.63 6.37 7.61
C ARG A 42 12.54 5.25 6.56
N ARG A 43 12.60 4.00 7.02
CA ARG A 43 12.24 2.79 6.28
C ARG A 43 11.13 2.13 7.10
N HIS A 44 9.91 2.08 6.58
CA HIS A 44 8.76 1.68 7.36
C HIS A 44 8.26 0.31 6.95
N VAL A 45 7.91 0.15 5.68
CA VAL A 45 7.38 -1.09 5.13
C VAL A 45 8.10 -1.43 3.84
N GLN A 46 8.39 -2.70 3.64
CA GLN A 46 8.93 -3.24 2.41
C GLN A 46 7.84 -4.00 1.67
N ILE A 47 7.73 -3.75 0.37
CA ILE A 47 6.88 -4.52 -0.54
C ILE A 47 7.79 -5.34 -1.45
N ARG A 48 7.65 -6.66 -1.41
CA ARG A 48 8.49 -7.61 -2.15
C ARG A 48 7.65 -8.43 -3.11
N PHE A 49 8.15 -8.61 -4.32
CA PHE A 49 7.61 -9.57 -5.29
C PHE A 49 8.23 -10.94 -5.07
N GLU A 50 7.41 -11.99 -5.01
CA GLU A 50 7.85 -13.39 -4.97
C GLU A 50 7.75 -14.02 -6.38
N PRO A 51 8.87 -14.26 -7.08
CA PRO A 51 8.85 -14.73 -8.46
C PRO A 51 8.24 -16.11 -8.65
N LYS A 52 8.27 -16.97 -7.62
CA LYS A 52 7.74 -18.34 -7.72
C LYS A 52 6.22 -18.38 -7.69
N THR A 53 5.60 -17.53 -6.88
CA THR A 53 4.14 -17.47 -6.73
C THR A 53 3.50 -16.33 -7.52
N LEU A 54 4.31 -15.39 -8.02
CA LEU A 54 3.87 -14.15 -8.67
C LEU A 54 3.05 -13.23 -7.75
N GLU A 55 3.29 -13.32 -6.45
CA GLU A 55 2.56 -12.57 -5.42
C GLU A 55 3.40 -11.45 -4.82
N PHE A 56 2.72 -10.52 -4.15
CA PHE A 56 3.34 -9.44 -3.40
C PHE A 56 3.15 -9.65 -1.91
N TYR A 57 4.17 -9.26 -1.16
CA TYR A 57 4.20 -9.38 0.29
C TYR A 57 4.63 -8.06 0.92
N ALA A 58 4.01 -7.72 2.05
CA ALA A 58 4.38 -6.59 2.90
C ALA A 58 5.09 -7.08 4.15
N THR A 59 6.20 -6.41 4.50
CA THR A 59 6.99 -6.70 5.70
C THR A 59 7.30 -5.40 6.43
N ASP A 60 6.96 -5.33 7.72
CA ASP A 60 7.34 -4.20 8.58
C ASP A 60 8.86 -4.17 8.78
N MET A 61 9.48 -3.01 8.61
CA MET A 61 10.93 -2.83 8.71
C MET A 61 11.39 -2.44 10.12
N LYS A 62 10.78 -3.04 11.15
CA LYS A 62 10.96 -2.65 12.57
C LYS A 62 10.61 -1.17 12.78
N SER A 63 9.48 -0.77 12.22
CA SER A 63 9.00 0.61 12.33
C SER A 63 8.61 0.96 13.76
N ARG A 64 8.67 2.25 14.11
CA ARG A 64 8.32 2.72 15.47
C ARG A 64 6.85 2.47 15.82
N ASN A 65 5.95 2.71 14.89
CA ASN A 65 4.50 2.67 15.12
C ASN A 65 3.86 1.35 14.64
N GLY A 66 4.62 0.49 13.95
CA GLY A 66 4.12 -0.73 13.32
C GLY A 66 3.44 -0.46 11.97
N THR A 67 3.35 -1.52 11.18
CA THR A 67 2.55 -1.58 9.95
C THR A 67 1.28 -2.36 10.23
N PHE A 68 0.15 -1.90 9.71
CA PHE A 68 -1.13 -2.59 9.82
C PHE A 68 -1.63 -2.95 8.43
N VAL A 69 -1.98 -4.20 8.19
CA VAL A 69 -2.56 -4.67 6.93
C VAL A 69 -3.96 -5.21 7.23
N ARG A 70 -4.98 -4.74 6.50
CA ARG A 70 -6.39 -5.10 6.74
C ARG A 70 -6.82 -4.85 8.20
N GLY A 71 -6.36 -3.74 8.78
CA GLY A 71 -6.67 -3.34 10.16
C GLY A 71 -5.97 -4.16 11.26
N ARG A 72 -5.08 -5.10 10.91
CA ARG A 72 -4.31 -5.90 11.89
C ARG A 72 -2.84 -5.53 11.80
N ARG A 73 -2.20 -5.35 12.96
CA ARG A 73 -0.74 -5.17 13.01
C ARG A 73 -0.08 -6.44 12.48
N ILE A 74 0.91 -6.29 11.61
CA ILE A 74 1.71 -7.39 11.10
C ILE A 74 3.01 -7.48 11.89
N ASP A 75 3.36 -8.70 12.31
CA ASP A 75 4.65 -9.01 12.95
C ASP A 75 5.58 -9.77 12.00
N ASP A 76 5.00 -10.50 11.04
CA ASP A 76 5.67 -11.25 9.99
C ASP A 76 5.26 -10.74 8.60
N GLU A 77 5.89 -11.31 7.57
CA GLU A 77 5.57 -11.05 6.16
C GLU A 77 4.12 -11.48 5.86
N VAL A 78 3.34 -10.60 5.21
CA VAL A 78 1.93 -10.83 4.86
C VAL A 78 1.70 -10.66 3.36
N ARG A 79 1.04 -11.64 2.73
CA ARG A 79 0.61 -11.57 1.33
C ARG A 79 -0.42 -10.45 1.15
N LEU A 80 -0.25 -9.65 0.10
CA LEU A 80 -1.18 -8.62 -0.35
C LEU A 80 -2.11 -9.13 -1.45
N SER A 81 -3.35 -8.65 -1.40
CA SER A 81 -4.39 -8.89 -2.42
C SER A 81 -5.02 -7.57 -2.86
N GLU A 82 -5.66 -7.56 -4.04
CA GLU A 82 -6.36 -6.39 -4.57
C GLU A 82 -7.21 -5.70 -3.49
N GLY A 83 -6.94 -4.42 -3.28
CA GLY A 83 -7.67 -3.57 -2.34
C GLY A 83 -7.24 -3.64 -0.89
N ASP A 84 -6.21 -4.42 -0.55
CA ASP A 84 -5.68 -4.45 0.81
C ASP A 84 -5.18 -3.07 1.24
N GLU A 85 -5.68 -2.62 2.38
CA GLU A 85 -5.23 -1.41 3.04
C GLU A 85 -4.01 -1.69 3.92
N ILE A 86 -2.98 -0.86 3.75
CA ILE A 86 -1.74 -0.87 4.52
C ILE A 86 -1.63 0.49 5.22
N ILE A 87 -1.72 0.51 6.55
CA ILE A 87 -1.65 1.73 7.34
C ILE A 87 -0.26 1.84 7.97
N ILE A 88 0.38 2.99 7.77
CA ILE A 88 1.66 3.37 8.36
C ILE A 88 1.56 4.81 8.91
N GLY A 89 1.86 5.01 10.19
CA GLY A 89 1.62 6.32 10.81
C GLY A 89 0.14 6.71 10.73
N SER A 90 -0.15 7.86 10.13
CA SER A 90 -1.51 8.33 9.82
C SER A 90 -1.91 8.13 8.34
N THR A 91 -1.02 7.56 7.54
CA THR A 91 -1.18 7.37 6.10
C THR A 91 -1.69 5.96 5.79
N THR A 92 -2.73 5.89 4.97
CA THR A 92 -3.32 4.68 4.41
C THR A 92 -2.86 4.53 2.96
N LEU A 93 -2.24 3.40 2.69
CA LEU A 93 -1.85 2.94 1.37
C LEU A 93 -2.81 1.83 0.94
N VAL A 94 -3.04 1.70 -0.37
CA VAL A 94 -3.85 0.64 -0.94
C VAL A 94 -3.04 -0.11 -1.98
N PHE A 95 -3.02 -1.44 -1.89
CA PHE A 95 -2.47 -2.30 -2.92
C PHE A 95 -3.50 -2.55 -4.02
N THR A 96 -3.07 -2.47 -5.27
CA THR A 96 -3.87 -2.82 -6.44
C THR A 96 -3.00 -3.53 -7.47
N GLU A 97 -3.56 -4.45 -8.25
CA GLU A 97 -3.01 -5.11 -9.42
C GLU A 97 -3.13 -4.23 -10.68
N GLY A 98 -4.01 -3.22 -10.62
CA GLY A 98 -4.20 -2.21 -11.65
C GLY A 98 -2.97 -1.32 -11.86
N THR A 99 -2.82 -0.79 -13.07
CA THR A 99 -1.76 0.18 -13.41
C THR A 99 -2.36 1.59 -13.47
N PRO A 100 -2.16 2.44 -12.44
CA PRO A 100 -2.46 3.85 -12.59
C PRO A 100 -1.57 4.46 -13.68
N THR A 101 -2.17 5.15 -14.63
CA THR A 101 -1.44 5.90 -15.68
C THR A 101 -1.09 7.32 -15.25
N ASP A 102 -1.88 7.88 -14.33
CA ASP A 102 -1.75 9.22 -13.78
C ASP A 102 -2.50 9.32 -12.44
N LYS A 103 -2.44 10.49 -11.79
CA LYS A 103 -3.11 10.74 -10.51
C LYS A 103 -4.63 10.61 -10.60
N ALA A 104 -5.27 11.08 -11.67
CA ALA A 104 -6.73 11.00 -11.81
C ALA A 104 -7.18 9.54 -11.92
N ASN A 105 -6.47 8.75 -12.71
CA ASN A 105 -6.70 7.31 -12.83
C ASN A 105 -6.39 6.56 -11.52
N ALA A 106 -5.36 6.95 -10.77
CA ALA A 106 -5.07 6.38 -9.45
C ALA A 106 -6.25 6.55 -8.46
N LEU A 107 -6.85 7.75 -8.43
CA LEU A 107 -8.02 8.02 -7.60
C LEU A 107 -9.26 7.26 -8.09
N GLU A 108 -9.41 7.06 -9.40
CA GLU A 108 -10.47 6.23 -9.96
C GLU A 108 -10.32 4.76 -9.56
N VAL A 109 -9.10 4.22 -9.62
CA VAL A 109 -8.79 2.86 -9.15
C VAL A 109 -9.15 2.73 -7.66
N LEU A 110 -8.81 3.70 -6.82
CA LEU A 110 -9.21 3.70 -5.41
C LEU A 110 -10.73 3.66 -5.22
N LYS A 111 -11.50 4.41 -6.03
CA LYS A 111 -12.97 4.40 -5.97
C LYS A 111 -13.51 3.02 -6.35
N GLN A 112 -13.03 2.43 -7.45
CA GLN A 112 -13.48 1.12 -7.93
C GLN A 112 -13.17 0.02 -6.91
N VAL A 113 -11.99 0.05 -6.29
CA VAL A 113 -11.60 -0.87 -5.20
C VAL A 113 -12.54 -0.72 -4.00
N GLY A 114 -12.80 0.52 -3.57
CA GLY A 114 -13.68 0.81 -2.44
C GLY A 114 -15.16 0.45 -2.68
N GLU A 115 -15.64 0.56 -3.92
CA GLU A 115 -17.00 0.16 -4.32
C GLU A 115 -17.17 -1.36 -4.38
N ARG A 116 -16.16 -2.10 -4.89
CA ARG A 116 -16.17 -3.56 -4.92
C ARG A 116 -16.23 -4.18 -3.52
N GLY A 117 -15.59 -3.55 -2.53
CA GLY A 117 -15.66 -3.98 -1.13
C GLY A 117 -17.01 -3.76 -0.44
N ARG A 118 -17.87 -2.87 -0.97
CA ARG A 118 -19.21 -2.57 -0.40
C ARG A 118 -20.33 -3.42 -1.01
N SER A 119 -20.14 -3.94 -2.21
CA SER A 119 -21.16 -4.72 -2.95
C SER A 119 -21.57 -6.04 -2.26
N THR A 120 -20.77 -6.57 -1.33
CA THR A 120 -21.06 -7.84 -0.64
C THR A 120 -21.73 -7.69 0.74
N LEU A 121 -21.95 -6.46 1.24
CA LEU A 121 -22.52 -6.24 2.58
C LEU A 121 -24.02 -5.89 2.63
N ASP A 122 -24.71 -5.82 1.47
CA ASP A 122 -26.15 -5.50 1.37
C ASP A 122 -27.00 -6.73 0.95
N MET A 123 -26.70 -7.90 1.52
CA MET A 123 -27.62 -9.04 1.49
C MET A 123 -27.69 -9.69 2.88
N ARG A 124 -28.47 -9.08 3.78
CA ARG A 124 -29.19 -9.74 4.87
C ARG A 124 -30.15 -8.79 5.57
#